data_AF-A0A6N2TP92-F1
#
_entry.id   AF-A0A6N2TP92-F1
#
_cell.length_a   1.000
_cell.length_b   1.000
_cell.length_c   1.000
_cell.angle_alpha   90.00
_cell.angle_beta   90.00
_cell.angle_gamma   90.00
#
_symmetry.space_group_name_H-M   'P 1'
#
loop_
_entity.id
_entity.type
_entity.pdbx_description
1 polymer ?
#
loop_
_entity_poly.entity_id
_entity_poly.type
_entity_poly.pdbx_seq_one_letter_code
_entity_poly.pdbx_strand_id
1 'polypeptide(L)'
;MELPEKPNRGYELLQGSAVFSGKILGGCLDTIFDIFDGERYENSPELCSKYQLFPSKNEWKGKILLLETSEEKMIPDKLKKALLKLKETGVFEAVNGLLIGKPMDETYYEEYKKVLIETIDNLALPIVYNVNIGHALPRCIIPFGIEATVEVEKQRISFQAE
;
A
#
# COMPACT_ATOMS: atom_id res chain seq x y z
N MET A 1 21.11 6.18 21.11
CA MET A 1 20.99 4.70 21.09
C MET A 1 20.92 4.32 19.62
N GLU A 2 21.81 3.46 19.13
CA GLU A 2 21.77 3.03 17.73
C GLU A 2 20.56 2.12 17.52
N LEU A 3 19.85 2.31 16.41
CA LEU A 3 18.73 1.45 16.05
C LEU A 3 19.28 0.13 15.51
N PRO A 4 18.68 -1.02 15.85
CA PRO A 4 19.11 -2.31 15.34
C PRO A 4 18.94 -2.37 13.82
N GLU A 5 20.02 -2.69 13.11
CA GLU A 5 19.99 -2.87 11.66
C GLU A 5 19.24 -4.16 11.28
N LYS A 6 18.48 -4.11 10.18
CA LYS A 6 17.81 -5.26 9.57
C LYS A 6 18.30 -5.38 8.11
N PRO A 7 18.58 -6.60 7.62
CA PRO A 7 19.01 -6.78 6.23
C PRO A 7 17.92 -6.36 5.25
N ASN A 8 18.28 -5.62 4.21
CA ASN A 8 17.33 -5.28 3.15
C ASN A 8 17.37 -6.32 2.03
N ARG A 9 16.23 -6.96 1.75
CA ARG A 9 16.08 -8.02 0.74
C ARG A 9 15.73 -7.47 -0.66
N GLY A 10 15.60 -6.15 -0.79
CA GLY A 10 15.10 -5.51 -2.01
C GLY A 10 13.59 -5.68 -2.18
N TYR A 11 13.07 -5.23 -3.31
CA TYR A 11 11.67 -5.38 -3.68
C TYR A 11 11.33 -6.86 -3.90
N GLU A 12 10.24 -7.30 -3.28
CA GLU A 12 9.73 -8.66 -3.39
C GLU A 12 8.43 -8.67 -4.20
N LEU A 13 8.42 -9.37 -5.34
CA LEU A 13 7.18 -9.60 -6.08
C LEU A 13 6.40 -10.71 -5.38
N LEU A 14 5.24 -10.39 -4.81
CA LEU A 14 4.38 -11.38 -4.17
C LEU A 14 3.52 -12.15 -5.19
N GLN A 15 3.05 -11.44 -6.23
CA GLN A 15 2.19 -11.96 -7.30
C GLN A 15 2.09 -10.97 -8.46
N GLY A 16 1.52 -11.41 -9.59
CA GLY A 16 1.28 -10.58 -10.78
C GLY A 16 2.53 -10.31 -11.65
N SER A 17 2.42 -9.34 -12.54
CA SER A 17 3.51 -8.94 -13.45
C SER A 17 4.67 -8.25 -12.71
N ALA A 18 5.91 -8.59 -13.09
CA ALA A 18 7.12 -7.93 -12.59
C ALA A 18 7.32 -6.50 -13.13
N VAL A 19 6.55 -6.10 -14.15
CA VAL A 19 6.57 -4.77 -14.75
C VAL A 19 5.15 -4.22 -14.88
N PHE A 20 4.92 -3.02 -14.36
CA PHE A 20 3.66 -2.30 -14.45
C PHE A 20 3.89 -0.79 -14.28
N SER A 21 2.91 0.01 -14.73
CA SER A 21 2.99 1.48 -14.70
C SER A 21 1.68 2.11 -14.27
N GLY A 22 1.79 3.34 -13.77
CA GLY A 22 0.67 4.19 -13.44
C GLY A 22 1.08 5.32 -12.49
N LYS A 23 0.21 6.31 -12.34
CA LYS A 23 0.37 7.34 -11.31
C LYS A 23 0.22 6.75 -9.93
N ILE A 24 1.16 7.01 -9.02
CA ILE A 24 1.09 6.53 -7.65
C ILE A 24 0.18 7.43 -6.80
N LEU A 25 -0.65 6.82 -5.97
CA LEU A 25 -1.42 7.47 -4.90
C LEU A 25 -1.63 6.48 -3.74
N GLY A 26 -1.66 6.96 -2.51
CA GLY A 26 -1.92 6.12 -1.33
C GLY A 26 -1.24 6.66 -0.08
N GLY A 27 -0.73 5.78 0.78
CA GLY A 27 -0.04 6.14 2.02
C GLY A 27 -0.26 5.13 3.14
N CYS A 28 -0.39 5.64 4.37
CA CYS A 28 -0.59 4.83 5.57
C CYS A 28 -1.94 4.11 5.56
N LEU A 29 -1.93 2.79 5.65
CA LEU A 29 -3.12 1.96 5.71
C LEU A 29 -3.91 2.18 7.00
N ASP A 30 -3.25 2.47 8.12
CA ASP A 30 -3.93 2.83 9.37
C ASP A 30 -4.80 4.09 9.18
N THR A 31 -4.26 5.12 8.52
CA THR A 31 -5.01 6.35 8.19
C THR A 31 -6.11 6.10 7.16
N ILE A 32 -5.82 5.34 6.11
CA ILE A 32 -6.81 5.02 5.08
C ILE A 32 -7.95 4.18 5.67
N PHE A 33 -7.69 3.33 6.66
CA PHE A 33 -8.71 2.53 7.31
C PHE A 33 -9.71 3.40 8.11
N ASP A 34 -9.25 4.47 8.75
CA ASP A 34 -10.11 5.40 9.49
C ASP A 34 -11.12 6.14 8.57
N ILE A 35 -10.92 6.14 7.25
CA ILE A 35 -11.93 6.63 6.28
C ILE A 35 -13.19 5.76 6.29
N PHE A 36 -13.06 4.47 6.64
CA PHE A 36 -14.12 3.48 6.56
C PHE A 36 -14.54 2.92 7.92
N ASP A 37 -13.75 3.18 8.96
CA ASP A 37 -13.95 2.63 10.30
C ASP A 37 -13.90 3.73 11.36
N GLY A 38 -14.92 3.77 12.23
CA GLY A 38 -15.10 4.80 13.25
C GLY A 38 -14.52 4.43 14.61
N GLU A 39 -13.75 3.34 14.74
CA GLU A 39 -13.22 2.87 16.03
C GLU A 39 -12.30 3.91 16.69
N ARG A 40 -11.45 4.59 15.91
CA ARG A 40 -10.59 5.67 16.42
C ARG A 40 -11.36 6.97 16.64
N TYR A 41 -12.13 7.39 15.63
CA TYR A 41 -12.93 8.60 15.63
C TYR A 41 -14.29 8.32 15.00
N GLU A 42 -15.34 8.35 15.82
CA GLU A 42 -16.70 7.93 15.46
C GLU A 42 -17.22 8.63 14.19
N ASN A 43 -16.90 9.91 14.02
CA ASN A 43 -17.36 10.74 12.90
C ASN A 43 -16.46 10.69 11.65
N SER A 44 -15.32 9.98 11.68
CA SER A 44 -14.38 9.94 10.55
C SER A 44 -15.04 9.37 9.28
N PRO A 45 -15.71 8.20 9.32
CA PRO A 45 -16.34 7.66 8.10
C PRO A 45 -17.43 8.57 7.53
N GLU A 46 -18.25 9.17 8.39
CA GLU A 46 -19.30 10.10 7.97
C GLU A 46 -18.70 11.31 7.24
N LEU A 47 -17.69 11.94 7.84
CA LEU A 47 -17.05 13.13 7.27
C LEU A 47 -16.32 12.81 5.96
N CYS A 48 -15.54 11.72 5.93
CA CYS A 48 -14.82 11.32 4.73
C CYS A 48 -15.77 10.96 3.59
N SER A 49 -16.90 10.30 3.88
CA SER A 49 -17.95 10.04 2.88
C SER A 49 -18.61 11.34 2.41
N LYS A 50 -18.96 12.25 3.33
CA LYS A 50 -19.62 13.53 3.03
C LYS A 50 -18.80 14.40 2.08
N TYR A 51 -17.48 14.42 2.27
CA TYR A 51 -16.55 15.21 1.47
C TYR A 51 -15.84 14.41 0.37
N GLN A 52 -16.23 13.16 0.14
CA GLN A 52 -15.71 12.30 -0.93
C GLN A 52 -14.17 12.20 -0.91
N LEU A 53 -13.60 12.02 0.29
CA LEU A 53 -12.14 12.08 0.46
C LEU A 53 -11.42 10.89 -0.20
N PHE A 54 -12.05 9.72 -0.22
CA PHE A 54 -11.51 8.58 -0.96
C PHE A 54 -11.88 8.68 -2.44
N PRO A 55 -10.91 8.63 -3.36
CA PRO A 55 -11.20 8.74 -4.79
C PRO A 55 -12.16 7.64 -5.26
N SER A 56 -12.99 7.96 -6.23
CA SER A 56 -13.88 6.99 -6.86
C SER A 56 -13.11 5.88 -7.57
N LYS A 57 -13.76 4.73 -7.80
CA LYS A 57 -13.18 3.62 -8.58
C LYS A 57 -12.65 4.08 -9.94
N ASN A 58 -13.31 5.03 -10.59
CA ASN A 58 -12.87 5.56 -11.89
C ASN A 58 -11.61 6.45 -11.77
N GLU A 59 -11.46 7.21 -10.68
CA GLU A 59 -10.25 8.00 -10.44
C GLU A 59 -9.04 7.12 -10.10
N TRP A 60 -9.27 5.98 -9.44
CA TRP A 60 -8.25 4.96 -9.20
C TRP A 60 -7.83 4.19 -10.45
N LYS A 61 -8.63 4.23 -11.53
CA LYS A 61 -8.37 3.45 -12.73
C LYS A 61 -6.97 3.73 -13.30
N GLY A 62 -6.17 2.68 -13.45
CA GLY A 62 -4.82 2.75 -13.99
C GLY A 62 -3.75 3.33 -13.05
N LYS A 63 -4.11 3.67 -11.80
CA LYS A 63 -3.13 4.11 -10.79
C LYS A 63 -2.36 2.94 -10.19
N ILE A 64 -1.29 3.24 -9.49
CA ILE A 64 -0.61 2.32 -8.57
C ILE A 64 -1.00 2.72 -7.15
N LEU A 65 -1.52 1.78 -6.37
CA LEU A 65 -1.87 2.01 -4.97
C LEU A 65 -0.64 1.80 -4.07
N LEU A 66 -0.29 2.82 -3.30
CA LEU A 66 0.73 2.71 -2.25
C LEU A 66 0.07 2.43 -0.90
N LEU A 67 0.49 1.37 -0.20
CA LEU A 67 0.09 1.10 1.19
C LEU A 67 1.33 0.89 2.08
N GLU A 68 1.31 1.42 3.28
CA GLU A 68 2.32 1.15 4.31
C GLU A 68 1.68 1.15 5.71
N THR A 69 2.32 0.54 6.71
CA THR A 69 1.78 0.46 8.08
C THR A 69 2.55 1.35 9.04
N SER A 70 1.85 1.92 10.00
CA SER A 70 2.41 2.83 11.01
C SER A 70 3.23 2.15 12.11
N GLU A 71 3.70 2.96 13.06
CA GLU A 71 4.27 2.53 14.33
C GLU A 71 3.29 1.74 15.22
N GLU A 72 1.98 1.80 14.93
CA GLU A 72 0.96 1.03 15.65
C GLU A 72 1.11 -0.48 15.42
N LYS A 73 1.87 -0.90 14.39
CA LYS A 73 2.14 -2.31 14.08
C LYS A 73 0.84 -3.12 14.02
N MET A 74 -0.08 -2.65 13.16
CA MET A 74 -1.42 -3.20 12.93
C MET A 74 -1.43 -4.72 12.92
N ILE A 75 -2.03 -5.38 13.91
CA ILE A 75 -2.06 -6.84 13.97
C ILE A 75 -2.66 -7.44 12.67
N PRO A 76 -2.22 -8.64 12.22
CA PRO A 76 -2.64 -9.22 10.94
C PRO A 76 -4.17 -9.28 10.71
N ASP A 77 -4.95 -9.54 11.76
CA ASP A 77 -6.42 -9.54 11.66
C ASP A 77 -7.01 -8.16 11.36
N LYS A 78 -6.44 -7.09 11.95
CA LYS A 78 -6.84 -5.71 11.65
C LYS A 78 -6.39 -5.31 10.24
N LEU A 79 -5.19 -5.76 9.81
CA LEU A 79 -4.73 -5.59 8.42
C LEU A 79 -5.71 -6.20 7.43
N LYS A 80 -6.14 -7.44 7.70
CA LYS A 80 -7.16 -8.13 6.89
C LYS A 80 -8.47 -7.36 6.84
N LYS A 81 -8.96 -6.88 7.99
CA LYS A 81 -10.18 -6.03 8.06
C LYS A 81 -10.03 -4.77 7.21
N ALA A 82 -8.89 -4.08 7.29
CA ALA A 82 -8.62 -2.87 6.51
C ALA A 82 -8.56 -3.13 5.00
N LEU A 83 -7.89 -4.20 4.58
CA LEU A 83 -7.83 -4.60 3.18
C LEU A 83 -9.21 -5.03 2.64
N LEU A 84 -10.05 -5.69 3.46
CA LEU A 84 -11.43 -6.00 3.07
C LEU A 84 -12.26 -4.72 2.86
N LYS A 85 -12.08 -3.69 3.70
CA LYS A 85 -12.72 -2.38 3.48
C LYS A 85 -12.27 -1.72 2.19
N LEU A 86 -10.98 -1.76 1.88
CA LEU A 86 -10.49 -1.30 0.58
C LEU A 86 -11.08 -2.10 -0.58
N LYS A 87 -11.18 -3.43 -0.44
CA LYS A 87 -11.79 -4.31 -1.45
C LYS A 87 -13.24 -3.92 -1.75
N GLU A 88 -14.04 -3.59 -0.73
CA GLU A 88 -15.43 -3.13 -0.89
C GLU A 88 -15.55 -1.87 -1.77
N THR A 89 -14.52 -1.01 -1.84
CA THR A 89 -14.50 0.20 -2.70
C THR A 89 -14.28 -0.13 -4.19
N GLY A 90 -13.82 -1.34 -4.48
CA GLY A 90 -13.44 -1.79 -5.81
C GLY A 90 -12.09 -1.23 -6.33
N VAL A 91 -11.25 -0.70 -5.43
CA VAL A 91 -9.92 -0.17 -5.78
C VAL A 91 -9.02 -1.25 -6.39
N PHE A 92 -9.06 -2.49 -5.89
CA PHE A 92 -8.20 -3.57 -6.36
C PHE A 92 -8.54 -4.07 -7.76
N GLU A 93 -9.74 -3.80 -8.29
CA GLU A 93 -10.03 -4.07 -9.70
C GLU A 93 -9.72 -2.89 -10.62
N ALA A 94 -9.44 -1.70 -10.06
CA ALA A 94 -9.21 -0.48 -10.83
C ALA A 94 -7.72 -0.18 -11.03
N VAL A 95 -6.88 -0.49 -10.03
CA VAL A 95 -5.46 -0.15 -10.04
C VAL A 95 -4.64 -1.13 -10.89
N ASN A 96 -3.50 -0.66 -11.39
CA ASN A 96 -2.56 -1.45 -12.20
C ASN A 96 -1.55 -2.25 -11.35
N GLY A 97 -1.48 -1.97 -10.04
CA GLY A 97 -0.59 -2.68 -9.12
C GLY A 97 -0.52 -2.00 -7.75
N LEU A 98 0.11 -2.70 -6.81
CA LEU A 98 0.34 -2.23 -5.45
C LEU A 98 1.83 -2.12 -5.14
N LEU A 99 2.20 -1.05 -4.44
CA LEU A 99 3.46 -0.92 -3.73
C LEU A 99 3.16 -1.00 -2.24
N ILE A 100 3.87 -1.89 -1.53
CA ILE A 100 3.71 -2.07 -0.10
C ILE A 100 5.02 -1.72 0.60
N GLY A 101 4.96 -0.77 1.52
CA GLY A 101 6.09 -0.35 2.35
C GLY A 101 6.56 -1.46 3.29
N LYS A 102 7.87 -1.48 3.56
CA LYS A 102 8.44 -2.35 4.60
C LYS A 102 7.85 -1.94 5.97
N PRO A 103 7.24 -2.86 6.74
CA PRO A 103 6.70 -2.54 8.05
C PRO A 103 7.81 -2.18 9.03
N MET A 104 7.51 -1.30 9.99
CA MET A 104 8.45 -0.87 11.01
C MET A 104 9.01 -2.08 11.79
N ASP A 105 10.34 -2.12 11.91
CA ASP A 105 11.13 -3.20 12.54
C ASP A 105 10.95 -4.60 11.92
N GLU A 106 10.38 -4.70 10.71
CA GLU A 106 9.93 -5.95 10.10
C GLU A 106 8.88 -6.70 10.95
N THR A 107 8.09 -5.96 11.74
CA THR A 107 7.02 -6.56 12.56
C THR A 107 5.94 -7.16 11.65
N TYR A 108 5.59 -8.43 11.88
CA TYR A 108 4.62 -9.22 11.09
C TYR A 108 4.95 -9.34 9.59
N TYR A 109 6.24 -9.23 9.22
CA TYR A 109 6.66 -9.18 7.82
C TYR A 109 6.12 -10.33 6.95
N GLU A 110 6.19 -11.57 7.43
CA GLU A 110 5.72 -12.74 6.67
C GLU A 110 4.21 -12.92 6.77
N GLU A 111 3.60 -12.54 7.90
CA GLU A 111 2.15 -12.59 8.10
C GLU A 111 1.43 -11.59 7.18
N TYR A 112 1.96 -10.37 7.04
CA TYR A 112 1.40 -9.36 6.15
C TYR A 112 1.44 -9.81 4.70
N LYS A 113 2.52 -10.46 4.26
CA LYS A 113 2.63 -11.02 2.89
C LYS A 113 1.49 -12.01 2.61
N LYS A 114 1.21 -12.92 3.54
CA LYS A 114 0.09 -13.87 3.43
C LYS A 114 -1.26 -13.17 3.37
N VAL A 115 -1.51 -12.25 4.32
CA VAL A 115 -2.77 -11.51 4.40
C VAL A 115 -3.03 -10.69 3.13
N LEU A 116 -2.00 -10.05 2.56
CA LEU A 116 -2.11 -9.29 1.30
C LEU A 116 -2.59 -10.18 0.15
N ILE A 117 -1.90 -11.30 -0.08
CA ILE A 117 -2.23 -12.25 -1.17
C ILE A 117 -3.65 -12.80 -0.98
N GLU A 118 -3.96 -13.31 0.22
CA GLU A 118 -5.24 -13.95 0.52
C GLU A 118 -6.43 -12.98 0.49
N THR A 119 -6.24 -11.73 0.91
CA THR A 119 -7.36 -10.77 1.02
C THR A 119 -7.65 -10.09 -0.31
N ILE A 120 -6.60 -9.71 -1.05
CA ILE A 120 -6.74 -9.09 -2.36
C ILE A 120 -7.35 -10.10 -3.35
N ASP A 121 -6.90 -11.37 -3.30
CA ASP A 121 -7.52 -12.49 -4.03
C ASP A 121 -7.70 -12.18 -5.53
N ASN A 122 -6.65 -11.63 -6.13
CA ASN A 122 -6.55 -11.36 -7.55
C ASN A 122 -5.11 -11.59 -8.00
N LEU A 123 -4.78 -12.84 -8.34
CA LEU A 123 -3.40 -13.26 -8.65
C LEU A 123 -2.77 -12.53 -9.85
N ALA A 124 -3.58 -11.90 -10.71
CA ALA A 124 -3.09 -11.12 -11.84
C ALA A 124 -2.63 -9.71 -11.42
N LEU A 125 -3.13 -9.17 -10.31
CA LEU A 125 -2.78 -7.85 -9.82
C LEU A 125 -1.36 -7.85 -9.22
N PRO A 126 -0.41 -7.07 -9.77
CA PRO A 126 0.94 -6.97 -9.23
C PRO A 126 0.94 -6.45 -7.80
N ILE A 127 1.67 -7.14 -6.91
CA ILE A 127 1.94 -6.66 -5.55
C ILE A 127 3.44 -6.71 -5.31
N VAL A 128 4.04 -5.53 -5.14
CA VAL A 128 5.46 -5.39 -4.80
C VAL A 128 5.57 -5.00 -3.35
N TYR A 129 6.24 -5.85 -2.58
CA TYR A 129 6.44 -5.70 -1.15
C TYR A 129 7.86 -5.21 -0.86
N ASN A 130 8.08 -4.79 0.39
CA ASN A 130 9.38 -4.41 0.92
C ASN A 130 9.99 -3.14 0.31
N VAL A 131 9.15 -2.21 -0.15
CA VAL A 131 9.64 -0.90 -0.60
C VAL A 131 10.08 -0.07 0.61
N ASN A 132 11.23 0.60 0.55
CA ASN A 132 11.73 1.45 1.64
C ASN A 132 10.99 2.80 1.74
N ILE A 133 9.67 2.73 1.96
CA ILE A 133 8.73 3.83 2.13
C ILE A 133 7.86 3.55 3.36
N GLY A 134 7.39 4.60 4.03
CA GLY A 134 6.57 4.47 5.24
C GLY A 134 7.38 4.55 6.53
N HIS A 135 6.99 3.79 7.55
CA HIS A 135 7.51 3.97 8.91
C HIS A 135 8.87 3.31 9.18
N ALA A 136 9.26 2.30 8.39
CA ALA A 136 10.62 1.75 8.44
C ALA A 136 11.68 2.76 7.96
N LEU A 137 12.94 2.52 8.34
CA LEU A 137 14.10 3.33 7.95
C LEU A 137 15.09 2.50 7.12
N PRO A 138 15.86 3.13 6.21
CA PRO A 138 15.72 4.52 5.72
C PRO A 138 14.48 4.69 4.82
N ARG A 139 14.13 5.95 4.48
CA ARG A 139 12.94 6.29 3.68
C ARG A 139 13.30 6.91 2.34
N CYS A 140 12.70 6.41 1.27
CA CYS A 140 12.62 7.11 -0.01
C CYS A 140 11.44 8.11 -0.02
N ILE A 141 11.42 8.97 -1.02
CA ILE A 141 10.31 9.88 -1.31
C ILE A 141 9.65 9.41 -2.61
N ILE A 142 8.33 9.24 -2.59
CA ILE A 142 7.54 8.89 -3.78
C ILE A 142 6.65 10.07 -4.17
N PRO A 143 6.86 10.67 -5.35
CA PRO A 143 5.95 11.66 -5.93
C PRO A 143 4.59 11.04 -6.24
N PHE A 144 3.51 11.68 -5.79
CA PHE A 144 2.16 11.33 -6.20
C PHE A 144 1.73 12.07 -7.46
N GLY A 145 0.89 11.41 -8.27
CA GLY A 145 0.33 12.01 -9.49
C GLY A 145 1.29 12.07 -10.70
N ILE A 146 2.54 11.62 -10.54
CA ILE A 146 3.54 11.47 -11.60
C ILE A 146 3.50 10.03 -12.13
N GLU A 147 3.64 9.88 -13.45
CA GLU A 147 3.68 8.55 -14.07
C GLU A 147 4.93 7.80 -13.60
N ALA A 148 4.72 6.60 -13.05
CA ALA A 148 5.77 5.74 -12.56
C ALA A 148 5.76 4.41 -13.30
N THR A 149 6.96 3.85 -13.54
CA THR A 149 7.15 2.48 -14.01
C THR A 149 7.90 1.71 -12.95
N VAL A 150 7.33 0.57 -12.56
CA VAL A 150 7.91 -0.37 -11.58
C VAL A 150 8.51 -1.53 -12.35
N GLU A 151 9.77 -1.83 -12.12
CA GLU A 151 10.51 -2.97 -12.69
C GLU A 151 11.16 -3.75 -11.55
N VAL A 152 10.49 -4.80 -11.07
CA VAL A 152 10.90 -5.51 -9.84
C VAL A 152 12.22 -6.24 -10.01
N GLU A 153 12.44 -6.91 -11.14
CA GLU A 153 13.70 -7.62 -11.42
C GLU A 153 14.91 -6.66 -11.47
N LYS A 154 14.68 -5.43 -11.92
CA LYS A 154 15.71 -4.37 -11.94
C LYS A 154 15.78 -3.58 -10.64
N GLN A 155 14.93 -3.89 -9.66
CA GLN A 155 14.85 -3.21 -8.37
C GLN A 155 14.66 -1.69 -8.53
N ARG A 156 13.81 -1.28 -9.49
CA ARG A 156 13.71 0.12 -9.93
C ARG A 156 12.27 0.60 -10.01
N ILE A 157 12.05 1.80 -9.49
CA ILE A 157 10.84 2.60 -9.75
C ILE A 157 11.32 3.90 -10.40
N SER A 158 10.95 4.13 -11.65
CA SER A 158 11.32 5.33 -12.41
C SER A 158 10.13 6.25 -12.59
N PHE A 159 10.36 7.55 -12.47
CA PHE A 159 9.33 8.59 -12.63
C PHE A 159 9.60 9.36 -13.92
N GLN A 160 8.56 9.58 -14.72
CA GLN A 160 8.63 10.42 -15.91
C GLN A 160 8.00 11.77 -15.56
N ALA A 161 8.84 12.79 -15.41
CA ALA A 161 8.37 14.17 -15.33
C ALA A 161 8.16 14.69 -16.76
N GLU A 162 6.98 15.27 -17.01
CA GLU A 162 6.71 16.05 -18.23
C GLU A 162 7.51 17.37 -18.22
#